data_AF-A0A517SA56-F1
#
_entry.id   AF-A0A517SA56-F1
#
_cell.length_a   1.000
_cell.length_b   1.000
_cell.length_c   1.000
_cell.angle_alpha   90.00
_cell.angle_beta   90.00
_cell.angle_gamma   90.00
#
_symmetry.space_group_name_H-M   'P 1'
#
loop_
_entity.id
_entity.type
_entity.pdbx_description
1 polymer ?
#
loop_
_entity_poly.entity_id
_entity_poly.type
_entity_poly.pdbx_seq_one_letter_code
_entity_poly.pdbx_strand_id
1 'polypeptide(L)'
;MGLTLNQIRSLAAIVRKGIEAKGADFFKWIDPPKIEGQRITQPTSKDGAPVARELSLGEAFAVFDRKLNTVYCERFVLAICTAIAAANAGKDVALLQFQKEPHAPFDATGWVVLAIDGHPVFHISPADLPLNTVNDEGLVTVVEEGTETAHKYAWKNTTKVDEFGMLLDMLL
;
A
#
# COMPACT_ATOMS: atom_id res chain seq x y z
N MET A 1 14.17 14.98 -4.28
CA MET A 1 15.23 14.51 -3.37
C MET A 1 14.78 13.20 -2.76
N GLY A 2 15.68 12.23 -2.60
CA GLY A 2 15.38 11.00 -1.88
C GLY A 2 15.34 11.22 -0.36
N LEU A 3 14.63 10.34 0.34
CA LEU A 3 14.63 10.22 1.78
C LEU A 3 15.99 9.70 2.27
N THR A 4 16.49 10.29 3.34
CA THR A 4 17.62 9.76 4.09
C THR A 4 17.23 8.49 4.86
N LEU A 5 18.21 7.66 5.24
CA LEU A 5 17.95 6.46 6.05
C LEU A 5 17.24 6.78 7.38
N ASN A 6 17.53 7.92 8.00
CA ASN A 6 16.84 8.36 9.22
C ASN A 6 15.37 8.70 8.95
N GLN A 7 15.07 9.39 7.84
CA GLN A 7 13.69 9.68 7.43
C GLN A 7 12.91 8.40 7.13
N ILE A 8 13.54 7.41 6.49
CA ILE A 8 12.90 6.11 6.21
C ILE A 8 12.64 5.34 7.51
N ARG A 9 13.56 5.38 8.48
CA ARG A 9 13.34 4.79 9.81
C ARG A 9 12.17 5.48 10.53
N SER A 10 12.03 6.79 10.38
CA SER A 10 10.90 7.51 10.95
C SER A 10 9.57 7.10 10.30
N LEU A 11 9.55 7.01 8.97
CA LEU A 11 8.40 6.47 8.23
C LEU A 11 8.02 5.06 8.72
N ALA A 12 9.00 4.18 8.94
CA ALA A 12 8.76 2.84 9.47
C ALA A 12 8.16 2.86 10.88
N ALA A 13 8.59 3.80 11.74
CA ALA A 13 8.02 3.98 13.07
C ALA A 13 6.57 4.47 13.03
N ILE A 14 6.23 5.38 12.11
CA ILE A 14 4.85 5.84 11.88
C ILE A 14 3.97 4.68 11.43
N VAL A 15 4.43 3.90 10.46
CA VAL A 15 3.69 2.74 9.94
C VAL A 15 3.48 1.69 11.02
N ARG A 16 4.50 1.41 11.85
CA ARG A 16 4.38 0.49 12.98
C ARG A 16 3.29 0.91 13.97
N LYS A 17 3.23 2.20 14.34
CA LYS A 17 2.14 2.72 15.19
C LYS A 17 0.77 2.57 14.54
N GLY A 18 0.68 2.77 13.22
CA GLY A 18 -0.55 2.54 12.46
C GLY A 18 -1.02 1.08 12.49
N ILE A 19 -0.09 0.12 12.37
CA ILE A 19 -0.38 -1.31 12.53
C ILE A 19 -0.90 -1.62 13.93
N GLU A 20 -0.21 -1.10 14.96
CA GLU A 20 -0.58 -1.28 16.36
C GLU A 20 -1.99 -0.72 16.64
N ALA A 21 -2.34 0.44 16.06
CA ALA A 21 -3.66 1.05 16.19
C ALA A 21 -4.77 0.26 15.48
N LYS A 22 -4.49 -0.34 14.31
CA LYS A 22 -5.44 -1.18 13.57
C LYS A 22 -5.67 -2.54 14.25
N GLY A 23 -4.67 -3.06 14.95
CA GLY A 23 -4.74 -4.30 15.72
C GLY A 23 -4.65 -5.58 14.88
N ALA A 24 -4.27 -6.69 15.52
CA ALA A 24 -4.02 -7.97 14.84
C ALA A 24 -5.25 -8.53 14.10
N ASP A 25 -6.46 -8.25 14.61
CA ASP A 25 -7.70 -8.65 13.97
C ASP A 25 -7.89 -8.03 12.58
N PHE A 26 -7.37 -6.82 12.35
CA PHE A 26 -7.42 -6.20 11.03
C PHE A 26 -6.61 -7.04 10.03
N PHE A 27 -5.42 -7.51 10.42
CA PHE A 27 -4.48 -8.23 9.54
C PHE A 27 -4.69 -9.76 9.49
N LYS A 28 -5.76 -10.29 10.09
CA LYS A 28 -5.97 -11.74 10.10
C LYS A 28 -6.31 -12.28 8.72
N TRP A 29 -5.91 -13.53 8.48
CA TRP A 29 -6.40 -14.29 7.34
C TRP A 29 -7.91 -14.49 7.46
N ILE A 30 -8.64 -14.12 6.40
CA ILE A 30 -10.09 -14.29 6.31
C ILE A 30 -10.39 -15.12 5.07
N ASP A 31 -11.11 -16.22 5.30
CA ASP A 31 -11.59 -17.06 4.21
C ASP A 31 -12.62 -16.31 3.38
N PRO A 32 -12.51 -16.36 2.03
CA PRO A 32 -13.46 -15.68 1.18
C PRO A 32 -14.83 -16.36 1.24
N PRO A 33 -15.92 -15.61 1.04
CA PRO A 33 -17.21 -16.19 0.76
C PRO A 33 -17.16 -17.07 -0.49
N LYS A 34 -18.00 -18.11 -0.52
CA LYS A 34 -18.19 -19.05 -1.61
C LYS A 34 -19.68 -19.11 -1.97
N ILE A 35 -19.98 -19.48 -3.21
CA ILE A 35 -21.35 -19.76 -3.64
C ILE A 35 -21.54 -21.28 -3.62
N GLU A 36 -22.49 -21.74 -2.82
CA GLU A 36 -22.87 -23.15 -2.71
C GLU A 36 -24.36 -23.28 -3.06
N GLY A 37 -24.64 -23.72 -4.29
CA GLY A 37 -25.98 -23.69 -4.85
C GLY A 37 -26.47 -22.24 -5.04
N GLN A 38 -27.54 -21.85 -4.34
CA GLN A 38 -28.09 -20.49 -4.36
C GLN A 38 -27.70 -19.67 -3.13
N ARG A 39 -26.82 -20.19 -2.27
CA ARG A 39 -26.45 -19.56 -0.99
C ARG A 39 -25.03 -19.04 -1.06
N ILE A 40 -24.77 -17.96 -0.35
CA ILE A 40 -23.41 -17.47 -0.11
C ILE A 40 -22.98 -17.97 1.26
N THR A 41 -21.88 -18.71 1.34
CA THR A 41 -21.37 -19.28 2.59
C THR A 41 -19.93 -18.85 2.83
N GLN A 42 -19.51 -18.78 4.09
CA GLN A 42 -18.13 -18.48 4.44
C GLN A 42 -17.61 -19.56 5.40
N PRO A 43 -16.45 -20.17 5.12
CA PRO A 43 -15.74 -20.97 6.10
C PRO A 43 -15.36 -20.13 7.32
N THR A 44 -15.66 -20.62 8.50
CA THR A 44 -15.31 -20.00 9.78
C THR A 44 -14.91 -21.09 10.77
N SER A 45 -14.54 -20.70 11.99
CA SER A 45 -14.31 -21.64 13.08
C SER A 45 -15.13 -21.23 14.29
N LYS A 46 -15.81 -22.20 14.91
CA LYS A 46 -16.49 -22.04 16.19
C LYS A 46 -15.97 -23.11 17.14
N ASP A 47 -15.45 -22.69 18.30
CA ASP A 47 -14.86 -23.60 19.29
C ASP A 47 -13.77 -24.53 18.72
N GLY A 48 -13.02 -24.04 17.72
CA GLY A 48 -11.96 -24.80 17.04
C GLY A 48 -12.43 -25.76 15.94
N ALA A 49 -13.75 -25.91 15.72
CA ALA A 49 -14.29 -26.73 14.65
C ALA A 49 -14.60 -25.89 13.39
N PRO A 50 -14.26 -26.38 12.18
CA PRO A 50 -14.66 -25.74 10.93
C PRO A 50 -16.18 -25.73 10.78
N VAL A 51 -16.77 -24.56 10.56
CA VAL A 51 -18.20 -24.40 10.27
C VAL A 51 -18.41 -23.38 9.16
N ALA A 52 -19.38 -23.63 8.29
CA ALA A 52 -19.80 -22.65 7.29
C ALA A 52 -20.93 -21.78 7.85
N ARG A 53 -20.81 -20.46 7.74
CA ARG A 53 -21.93 -19.54 8.02
C ARG A 53 -22.52 -19.04 6.71
N GLU A 54 -23.84 -19.00 6.62
CA GLU A 54 -24.54 -18.36 5.50
C GLU A 54 -24.44 -16.84 5.63
N LEU A 55 -24.24 -16.16 4.50
CA LEU A 55 -24.09 -14.71 4.40
C LEU A 55 -25.19 -14.12 3.55
N SER A 56 -25.64 -12.92 3.94
CA SER A 56 -26.28 -12.02 3.00
C SER A 56 -25.29 -11.50 1.95
N LEU A 57 -25.81 -10.96 0.84
CA LEU A 57 -24.99 -10.30 -0.19
C LEU A 57 -24.14 -9.17 0.40
N GLY A 58 -24.72 -8.34 1.27
CA GLY A 58 -24.02 -7.23 1.91
C GLY A 58 -22.86 -7.69 2.79
N GLU A 59 -23.05 -8.75 3.57
CA GLU A 59 -21.97 -9.34 4.38
C GLU A 59 -20.87 -9.95 3.51
N ALA A 60 -21.23 -10.61 2.40
CA ALA A 60 -20.26 -11.17 1.47
C ALA A 60 -19.39 -10.06 0.85
N PHE A 61 -20.01 -8.97 0.39
CA PHE A 61 -19.28 -7.79 -0.09
C PHE A 61 -18.38 -7.18 0.99
N ALA A 62 -18.86 -7.05 2.22
CA ALA A 62 -18.05 -6.53 3.32
C ALA A 62 -16.82 -7.42 3.61
N VAL A 63 -16.94 -8.75 3.48
CA VAL A 63 -15.79 -9.65 3.60
C VAL A 63 -14.81 -9.46 2.44
N PHE A 64 -15.29 -9.35 1.19
CA PHE A 64 -14.41 -9.11 0.04
C PHE A 64 -13.70 -7.77 0.14
N ASP A 65 -14.42 -6.71 0.47
CA ASP A 65 -13.86 -5.37 0.68
C ASP A 65 -12.79 -5.39 1.77
N ARG A 66 -13.09 -6.00 2.93
CA ARG A 66 -12.11 -6.18 4.00
C ARG A 66 -10.90 -6.95 3.49
N LYS A 67 -11.05 -8.06 2.78
CA LYS A 67 -9.93 -8.85 2.27
C LYS A 67 -9.05 -8.03 1.31
N LEU A 68 -9.67 -7.24 0.43
CA LEU A 68 -8.94 -6.36 -0.48
C LEU A 68 -8.16 -5.29 0.32
N ASN A 69 -8.81 -4.64 1.27
CA ASN A 69 -8.21 -3.60 2.10
C ASN A 69 -7.10 -4.14 3.03
N THR A 70 -7.24 -5.34 3.59
CA THR A 70 -6.21 -5.94 4.46
C THR A 70 -5.00 -6.38 3.66
N VAL A 71 -5.21 -7.01 2.49
CA VAL A 71 -4.13 -7.34 1.55
C VAL A 71 -3.44 -6.07 1.06
N TYR A 72 -4.19 -4.98 0.84
CA TYR A 72 -3.63 -3.69 0.48
C TYR A 72 -2.70 -3.15 1.57
N CYS A 73 -3.16 -3.16 2.83
CA CYS A 73 -2.38 -2.68 3.96
C CYS A 73 -1.15 -3.56 4.25
N GLU A 74 -1.24 -4.89 4.09
CA GLU A 74 -0.08 -5.79 4.19
C GLU A 74 0.96 -5.49 3.10
N ARG A 75 0.51 -5.34 1.85
CA ARG A 75 1.39 -4.96 0.72
C ARG A 75 2.05 -3.61 0.95
N PHE A 76 1.33 -2.65 1.55
CA PHE A 76 1.90 -1.37 1.94
C PHE A 76 3.04 -1.55 2.95
N VAL A 77 2.85 -2.34 4.00
CA VAL A 77 3.92 -2.63 4.99
C VAL A 77 5.13 -3.28 4.32
N LEU A 78 4.90 -4.25 3.43
CA LEU A 78 5.97 -4.88 2.65
C LEU A 78 6.69 -3.88 1.76
N ALA A 79 5.98 -2.94 1.12
CA ALA A 79 6.58 -1.89 0.29
C ALA A 79 7.51 -0.99 1.12
N ILE A 80 7.16 -0.68 2.38
CA ILE A 80 8.03 0.07 3.29
C ILE A 80 9.28 -0.73 3.67
N CYS A 81 9.15 -2.05 3.93
CA CYS A 81 10.31 -2.92 4.14
C CYS A 81 11.23 -2.94 2.91
N THR A 82 10.67 -3.04 1.70
CA THR A 82 11.41 -2.97 0.44
C THR A 82 12.12 -1.63 0.28
N ALA A 83 11.47 -0.51 0.62
CA ALA A 83 12.08 0.81 0.59
C ALA A 83 13.27 0.93 1.56
N ILE A 84 13.18 0.36 2.77
CA ILE A 84 14.32 0.31 3.70
C ILE A 84 15.49 -0.48 3.09
N ALA A 85 15.21 -1.65 2.51
CA ALA A 85 16.22 -2.48 1.88
C ALA A 85 16.89 -1.76 0.69
N ALA A 86 16.08 -1.13 -0.18
CA ALA A 86 16.56 -0.36 -1.32
C ALA A 86 17.46 0.81 -0.88
N ALA A 87 17.05 1.58 0.13
CA ALA A 87 17.86 2.68 0.64
C ALA A 87 19.19 2.20 1.25
N ASN A 88 19.20 1.06 1.97
CA ASN A 88 20.44 0.45 2.47
C ASN A 88 21.36 0.00 1.33
N ALA A 89 20.81 -0.33 0.16
CA ALA A 89 21.55 -0.63 -1.06
C ALA A 89 21.96 0.63 -1.86
N GLY A 90 21.76 1.83 -1.31
CA GLY A 90 22.14 3.10 -1.93
C GLY A 90 21.19 3.60 -3.01
N LYS A 91 19.97 3.06 -3.07
CA LYS A 91 18.92 3.45 -4.03
C LYS A 91 18.20 4.73 -3.62
N ASP A 92 17.71 5.47 -4.61
CA ASP A 92 16.95 6.70 -4.39
C ASP A 92 15.51 6.35 -4.03
N VAL A 93 15.14 6.52 -2.76
CA VAL A 93 13.78 6.26 -2.27
C VAL A 93 13.09 7.59 -2.03
N ALA A 94 11.93 7.81 -2.62
CA ALA A 94 11.17 9.05 -2.45
C ALA A 94 9.73 8.77 -2.00
N LEU A 95 9.19 9.69 -1.22
CA LEU A 95 7.78 9.70 -0.83
C LEU A 95 7.16 11.00 -1.33
N LEU A 96 6.27 10.89 -2.30
CA LEU A 96 5.85 12.00 -3.15
C LEU A 96 4.34 12.20 -3.06
N GLN A 97 3.88 13.45 -3.08
CA GLN A 97 2.47 13.74 -3.28
C GLN A 97 2.34 14.59 -4.54
N PHE A 98 1.76 14.01 -5.59
CA PHE A 98 1.48 14.74 -6.81
C PHE A 98 0.25 15.62 -6.60
N GLN A 99 0.34 16.91 -6.95
CA GLN A 99 -0.85 17.76 -7.00
C GLN A 99 -1.86 17.23 -8.04
N LYS A 100 -1.33 16.67 -9.12
CA LYS A 100 -2.07 15.92 -10.13
C LYS A 100 -1.11 14.92 -10.76
N GLU A 101 -1.37 13.63 -10.58
CA GLU A 101 -0.49 12.60 -11.10
C GLU A 101 -0.69 12.46 -12.62
N PRO A 102 0.36 12.68 -13.44
CA PRO A 102 0.23 12.56 -14.88
C PRO A 102 -0.11 11.12 -15.27
N HIS A 103 -1.10 10.96 -16.16
CA HIS A 103 -1.44 9.71 -16.82
C HIS A 103 -2.06 8.60 -15.95
N ALA A 104 -2.22 8.78 -14.63
CA ALA A 104 -2.82 7.76 -13.78
C ALA A 104 -4.25 7.39 -14.26
N PRO A 105 -4.62 6.09 -14.31
CA PRO A 105 -5.94 5.67 -14.78
C PRO A 105 -7.05 5.86 -13.73
N PHE A 106 -6.74 6.46 -12.58
CA PHE A 106 -7.64 6.72 -11.46
C PHE A 106 -7.31 8.06 -10.79
N ASP A 107 -8.25 8.59 -9.99
CA ASP A 107 -8.01 9.79 -9.17
C ASP A 107 -7.18 9.43 -7.93
N ALA A 108 -5.91 9.83 -7.95
CA ALA A 108 -4.96 9.66 -6.84
C ALA A 108 -4.85 10.92 -5.97
N THR A 109 -5.77 11.88 -6.08
CA THR A 109 -5.70 13.14 -5.32
C THR A 109 -5.59 12.89 -3.82
N GLY A 110 -4.57 13.48 -3.20
CA GLY A 110 -4.29 13.34 -1.77
C GLY A 110 -3.53 12.06 -1.40
N TRP A 111 -3.31 11.13 -2.33
CA TRP A 111 -2.50 9.93 -2.08
C TRP A 111 -1.02 10.28 -2.13
N VAL A 112 -0.23 9.41 -1.50
CA VAL A 112 1.23 9.54 -1.49
C VAL A 112 1.84 8.37 -2.26
N VAL A 113 2.84 8.64 -3.07
CA VAL A 113 3.52 7.67 -3.92
C VAL A 113 4.88 7.36 -3.32
N LEU A 114 5.09 6.11 -2.96
CA LEU A 114 6.41 5.57 -2.68
C LEU A 114 7.07 5.25 -4.02
N ALA A 115 8.25 5.83 -4.24
CA ALA A 115 9.04 5.61 -5.44
C ALA A 115 10.46 5.15 -5.11
N ILE A 116 11.03 4.30 -5.97
CA ILE A 116 12.40 3.80 -5.88
C ILE A 116 13.07 4.00 -7.24
N ASP A 117 14.22 4.68 -7.29
CA ASP A 117 14.99 5.02 -8.49
C ASP A 117 14.15 5.69 -9.61
N GLY A 118 13.13 6.49 -9.25
CA GLY A 118 12.24 7.11 -10.25
C GLY A 118 11.02 6.26 -10.63
N HIS A 119 10.79 5.12 -9.97
CA HIS A 119 9.67 4.23 -10.27
C HIS A 119 8.63 4.28 -9.17
N PRO A 120 7.37 4.65 -9.47
CA PRO A 120 6.29 4.65 -8.49
C PRO A 120 5.89 3.21 -8.19
N VAL A 121 6.38 2.67 -7.07
CA VAL A 121 6.17 1.27 -6.70
C VAL A 121 4.85 1.05 -5.96
N PHE A 122 4.38 2.07 -5.23
CA PHE A 122 3.19 1.93 -4.40
C PHE A 122 2.48 3.26 -4.14
N HIS A 123 1.18 3.31 -4.40
CA HIS A 123 0.31 4.41 -4.01
C HIS A 123 -0.27 4.15 -2.62
N ILE A 124 -0.26 5.14 -1.75
CA ILE A 124 -0.61 5.01 -0.35
C ILE A 124 -1.80 5.92 -0.07
N SER A 125 -2.90 5.32 0.33
CA SER A 125 -4.11 6.05 0.70
C SER A 125 -3.91 6.83 2.00
N PRO A 126 -4.53 8.01 2.17
CA PRO A 126 -4.56 8.72 3.44
C PRO A 126 -5.12 7.90 4.61
N ALA A 127 -5.94 6.87 4.32
CA ALA A 127 -6.47 5.96 5.34
C ALA A 127 -5.41 4.99 5.89
N ASP A 128 -4.33 4.74 5.15
CA ASP A 128 -3.27 3.80 5.52
C ASP A 128 -2.06 4.46 6.16
N LEU A 129 -1.84 5.74 5.88
CA LEU A 129 -0.72 6.52 6.37
C LEU A 129 -1.23 7.86 6.93
N PRO A 130 -1.02 8.17 8.22
CA PRO A 130 -1.47 9.43 8.82
C PRO A 130 -0.69 10.62 8.24
N LEU A 131 -1.21 11.20 7.16
CA LEU A 131 -0.51 12.21 6.36
C LEU A 131 -0.09 13.44 7.15
N ASN A 132 -0.88 13.88 8.14
CA ASN A 132 -0.50 15.00 8.99
C ASN A 132 0.84 14.73 9.68
N THR A 133 1.00 13.57 10.31
CA THR A 133 2.25 13.18 10.99
C THR A 133 3.40 13.05 10.00
N VAL A 134 3.15 12.46 8.82
CA VAL A 134 4.20 12.29 7.81
C VAL A 134 4.67 13.63 7.22
N ASN A 135 3.74 14.57 7.04
CA ASN A 135 4.04 15.92 6.60
C ASN A 135 4.77 16.73 7.67
N ASP A 136 4.36 16.63 8.94
CA ASP A 136 5.01 17.28 10.08
C ASP A 136 6.48 16.84 10.22
N GLU A 137 6.77 15.58 9.86
CA GLU A 137 8.13 15.03 9.83
C GLU A 137 8.92 15.35 8.55
N GLY A 138 8.33 16.13 7.62
CA GLY A 138 9.00 16.54 6.38
C GLY A 138 9.35 15.37 5.46
N LEU A 139 8.56 14.30 5.49
CA LEU A 139 8.83 13.08 4.72
C LEU A 139 8.19 13.12 3.32
N VAL A 140 7.19 13.95 3.09
CA VAL A 140 6.55 14.07 1.77
C VAL A 140 7.16 15.22 0.99
N THR A 141 7.54 14.95 -0.26
CA THR A 141 7.79 16.00 -1.25
C THR A 141 6.53 16.22 -2.07
N VAL A 142 5.96 17.41 -2.00
CA VAL A 142 4.87 17.81 -2.92
C VAL A 142 5.47 18.07 -4.30
N VAL A 143 4.90 17.45 -5.32
CA VAL A 143 5.38 17.52 -6.69
C VAL A 143 4.40 18.33 -7.52
N GLU A 144 4.87 19.48 -8.01
CA GLU A 144 4.12 20.36 -8.91
C GLU A 144 4.07 19.79 -10.34
N GLU A 145 2.94 19.99 -11.02
CA GLU A 145 2.73 19.58 -12.41
C GLU A 145 3.77 20.21 -13.34
N GLY A 146 4.32 19.43 -14.28
CA GLY A 146 5.28 19.92 -15.28
C GLY A 146 6.73 20.10 -14.79
N THR A 147 7.04 19.74 -13.54
CA THR A 147 8.42 19.78 -13.03
C THR A 147 9.24 18.58 -13.50
N GLU A 148 10.58 18.69 -13.50
CA GLU A 148 11.48 17.55 -13.77
C GLU A 148 11.24 16.38 -12.80
N THR A 149 10.90 16.71 -11.54
CA THR A 149 10.51 15.69 -10.56
C THR A 149 9.21 15.01 -10.96
N ALA A 150 8.20 15.75 -11.42
CA ALA A 150 6.98 15.16 -11.94
C ALA A 150 7.27 14.22 -13.11
N HIS A 151 8.13 14.61 -14.04
CA HIS A 151 8.50 13.76 -15.18
C HIS A 151 9.30 12.52 -14.77
N LYS A 152 10.25 12.66 -13.82
CA LYS A 152 11.06 11.53 -13.34
C LYS A 152 10.21 10.43 -12.72
N TYR A 153 9.23 10.82 -11.91
CA TYR A 153 8.45 9.92 -11.04
C TYR A 153 7.02 9.65 -11.50
N ALA A 154 6.55 10.28 -12.59
CA ALA A 154 5.22 10.01 -13.13
C ALA A 154 5.03 8.53 -13.45
N TRP A 155 3.78 8.09 -13.39
CA TRP A 155 3.42 6.75 -13.86
C TRP A 155 3.80 6.60 -15.35
N LYS A 156 4.62 5.58 -15.66
CA LYS A 156 5.23 5.37 -16.99
C LYS A 156 4.40 4.42 -17.86
N ASN A 157 3.08 4.41 -17.68
CA ASN A 157 2.17 3.44 -18.29
C ASN A 157 2.59 1.99 -18.03
N THR A 158 3.21 1.75 -16.88
CA THR A 158 3.71 0.45 -16.44
C THR A 158 2.62 -0.37 -15.80
N THR A 159 2.66 -1.68 -15.98
CA THR A 159 1.86 -2.62 -15.19
C THR A 159 2.53 -2.91 -13.85
N LYS A 160 1.80 -3.48 -12.90
CA LYS A 160 2.39 -3.96 -11.64
C LYS A 160 3.48 -5.02 -11.87
N VAL A 161 3.37 -5.81 -12.93
CA VAL A 161 4.40 -6.80 -13.29
C VAL A 161 5.69 -6.10 -13.73
N ASP A 162 5.59 -5.03 -14.52
CA ASP A 162 6.75 -4.24 -14.92
C ASP A 162 7.42 -3.61 -13.69
N GLU A 163 6.64 -3.01 -12.80
CA GLU A 163 7.14 -2.40 -11.55
C GLU A 163 7.86 -3.42 -10.64
N PHE A 164 7.31 -4.64 -10.50
CA PHE A 164 7.98 -5.71 -9.75
C PHE A 164 9.18 -6.30 -10.48
N GLY A 165 9.13 -6.44 -11.81
CA GLY A 165 10.24 -6.89 -12.63
C GLY A 165 11.46 -5.99 -12.41
N MET A 166 11.25 -4.68 -12.36
CA MET A 166 12.33 -3.74 -12.06
C MET A 166 12.92 -3.91 -10.66
N LEU A 167 12.09 -4.16 -9.65
CA LEU A 167 12.58 -4.45 -8.29
C LEU A 167 13.36 -5.77 -8.24
N LEU A 168 12.97 -6.77 -9.03
CA LEU A 168 13.69 -8.04 -9.15
C LEU A 168 15.02 -7.88 -9.91
N ASP A 169 15.03 -7.07 -10.97
CA ASP A 169 16.25 -6.75 -11.72
C ASP A 169 17.26 -5.99 -10.85
N MET A 170 16.82 -5.25 -9.83
CA MET A 170 17.72 -4.64 -8.83
C MET A 170 18.46 -5.66 -7.95
N LEU A 171 18.02 -6.92 -7.93
CA LEU A 171 18.65 -8.01 -7.17
C LEU A 171 19.61 -8.86 -8.03
N LEU A 172 19.60 -8.68 -9.35
CA LEU A 172 20.45 -9.40 -10.31
C LEU A 172 21.69 -8.57 -10.67
#